data_AF-U2CUL5-F1
#
_entry.id   AF-U2CUL5-F1
#
_cell.length_a   1.000
_cell.length_b   1.000
_cell.length_c   1.000
_cell.angle_alpha   90.00
_cell.angle_beta   90.00
_cell.angle_gamma   90.00
#
_symmetry.space_group_name_H-M   'P 1'
#
loop_
_entity.id
_entity.type
_entity.pdbx_description
1 polymer ?
#
loop_
_entity_poly.entity_id
_entity_poly.type
_entity_poly.pdbx_seq_one_letter_code
_entity_poly.pdbx_strand_id
1 'polypeptide(L)'
;MAGKNQAYAEKYAKFAMEQMRLYGIPASVTLAQGILESASGQSRLAQNENNHFGIKATQSWIAGGGRYGLYTDDKPNEKFCSYGSVGDSYAHHSSFLKENSRYASCFTLDADDYRGWAQGLDKAGYATAGKYAPALISIIESNNLQRYDRMVMEEMNAKGLKPGQGTPQLQPANVNGAGQDYSFPLKREEFLFVTSPFGMRTDPADPSKKQMHKGMDIRCDNEAVLATEKDGKVVAVNDNANTPGGKSVTVEYVRDGGDKIQVSYLHLSSLSVKVGDTVNAGQQIGVSGNTGTRTTGVHLHIGVRQIAEDGTGRDMDPATYLAEIAQKGNIRLTAMHDGQNLLAKYKSPNPDSPVIDTSLSPEEWMKKLLSSEDSGIGMGGYGQDPVMEMAMTLFTSLMALAVQIDNKTEEEQMAAATTAAMDRRINLTALVKGMRECTLLVKEGEAPALSVDTGTNRVTARLTAADMNRMSLVLSDGTLSGGEKKECISGIVGNIALNAQLSQNYRQGMSQHTPSENISIR
;
A
#
# COMPACT_ATOMS: atom_id res chain seq x y z
N MET A 1 35.81 6.87 -11.39
CA MET A 1 34.71 6.88 -10.41
C MET A 1 33.91 8.15 -10.63
N ALA A 2 32.59 8.08 -10.74
CA ALA A 2 31.76 9.28 -10.84
C ALA A 2 31.95 10.17 -9.59
N GLY A 3 31.99 11.49 -9.76
CA GLY A 3 32.07 12.42 -8.64
C GLY A 3 30.82 12.32 -7.73
N LYS A 4 30.91 12.74 -6.47
CA LYS A 4 29.80 12.63 -5.50
C LYS A 4 28.49 13.26 -6.01
N ASN A 5 28.59 14.42 -6.67
CA ASN A 5 27.47 15.11 -7.30
C ASN A 5 26.84 14.28 -8.43
N GLN A 6 27.67 13.65 -9.27
CA GLN A 6 27.20 12.82 -10.36
C GLN A 6 26.53 11.53 -9.85
N ALA A 7 27.09 10.90 -8.81
CA ALA A 7 26.47 9.74 -8.17
C ALA A 7 25.12 10.08 -7.52
N TYR A 8 25.03 11.26 -6.88
CA TYR A 8 23.77 11.79 -6.36
C TYR A 8 22.75 12.00 -7.49
N ALA A 9 23.17 12.67 -8.57
CA ALA A 9 22.31 12.95 -9.71
C ALA A 9 21.79 11.67 -10.37
N GLU A 10 22.64 10.68 -10.60
CA GLU A 10 22.24 9.40 -11.20
C GLU A 10 21.24 8.64 -10.31
N LYS A 11 21.43 8.69 -8.99
CA LYS A 11 20.53 8.04 -8.03
C LYS A 11 19.13 8.68 -8.00
N TYR A 12 19.03 10.00 -8.09
CA TYR A 12 17.77 10.73 -7.87
C TYR A 12 17.19 11.40 -9.13
N ALA A 13 17.82 11.23 -10.29
CA ALA A 13 17.38 11.80 -11.56
C ALA A 13 15.93 11.45 -11.90
N LYS A 14 15.46 10.23 -11.60
CA LYS A 14 14.08 9.82 -11.88
C LYS A 14 13.07 10.72 -11.15
N PHE A 15 13.30 11.03 -9.88
CA PHE A 15 12.42 11.93 -9.11
C PHE A 15 12.46 13.35 -9.67
N ALA A 16 13.64 13.89 -9.99
CA ALA A 16 13.75 15.23 -10.58
C ALA A 16 13.09 15.35 -11.95
N MET A 17 13.26 14.34 -12.81
CA MET A 17 12.62 14.28 -14.13
C MET A 17 11.11 14.14 -14.01
N GLU A 18 10.62 13.36 -13.03
CA GLU A 18 9.20 13.33 -12.70
C GLU A 18 8.71 14.72 -12.30
N GLN A 19 9.36 15.39 -11.34
CA GLN A 19 8.98 16.74 -10.91
C GLN A 19 9.03 17.76 -12.07
N MET A 20 9.94 17.62 -13.02
CA MET A 20 9.97 18.44 -14.23
C MET A 20 8.74 18.21 -15.10
N ARG A 21 8.35 16.95 -15.33
CA ARG A 21 7.10 16.63 -16.03
C ARG A 21 5.91 17.27 -15.32
N LEU A 22 5.85 17.12 -13.99
CA LEU A 22 4.73 17.57 -13.15
C LEU A 22 4.60 19.09 -13.08
N TYR A 23 5.67 19.76 -12.66
CA TYR A 23 5.65 21.16 -12.23
C TYR A 23 6.31 22.10 -13.24
N GLY A 24 7.02 21.59 -14.24
CA GLY A 24 7.78 22.39 -15.21
C GLY A 24 9.07 22.98 -14.65
N ILE A 25 9.52 22.50 -13.48
CA ILE A 25 10.81 22.90 -12.90
C ILE A 25 11.90 22.09 -13.59
N PRO A 26 12.97 22.69 -14.16
CA PRO A 26 14.03 21.92 -14.79
C PRO A 26 14.57 20.84 -13.84
N ALA A 27 14.69 19.62 -14.32
CA ALA A 27 15.23 18.49 -13.56
C ALA A 27 16.65 18.80 -13.08
N SER A 28 17.43 19.50 -13.90
CA SER A 28 18.77 19.98 -13.58
C SER A 28 18.79 20.93 -12.40
N VAL A 29 17.84 21.87 -12.31
CA VAL A 29 17.70 22.81 -11.19
C VAL A 29 17.35 22.06 -9.92
N THR A 30 16.36 21.17 -9.98
CA THR A 30 15.95 20.36 -8.82
C THR A 30 17.11 19.52 -8.28
N LEU A 31 17.87 18.85 -9.17
CA LEU A 31 19.04 18.06 -8.77
C LEU A 31 20.17 18.95 -8.21
N ALA A 32 20.41 20.11 -8.80
CA ALA A 32 21.46 21.02 -8.33
C ALA A 32 21.14 21.58 -6.94
N GLN A 33 19.87 21.94 -6.67
CA GLN A 33 19.42 22.31 -5.33
C GLN A 33 19.58 21.14 -4.37
N GLY A 34 19.12 19.94 -4.73
CA GLY A 34 19.30 18.75 -3.90
C GLY A 34 20.78 18.49 -3.56
N ILE A 35 21.70 18.63 -4.52
CA ILE A 35 23.14 18.50 -4.30
C ILE A 35 23.66 19.55 -3.32
N LEU A 36 23.29 20.82 -3.52
CA LEU A 36 23.77 21.94 -2.72
C LEU A 36 23.25 21.88 -1.28
N GLU A 37 21.94 21.71 -1.11
CA GLU A 37 21.27 21.76 0.20
C GLU A 37 21.54 20.50 1.06
N SER A 38 21.75 19.35 0.43
CA SER A 38 21.98 18.08 1.16
C SER A 38 23.44 17.67 1.24
N ALA A 39 24.38 18.49 0.77
CA ALA A 39 25.78 18.12 0.59
C ALA A 39 25.93 16.78 -0.17
N SER A 40 25.25 16.66 -1.32
CA SER A 40 25.11 15.40 -2.08
C SER A 40 24.55 14.23 -1.26
N GLY A 41 23.52 14.50 -0.46
CA GLY A 41 22.83 13.52 0.39
C GLY A 41 23.61 13.08 1.62
N GLN A 42 24.67 13.80 1.98
CA GLN A 42 25.52 13.47 3.13
C GLN A 42 25.19 14.29 4.39
N SER A 43 24.34 15.32 4.29
CA SER A 43 23.92 16.06 5.48
C SER A 43 23.13 15.14 6.42
N ARG A 44 23.26 15.39 7.73
CA ARG A 44 22.51 14.65 8.76
C ARG A 44 21.01 14.73 8.51
N LEU A 45 20.52 15.90 8.09
CA LEU A 45 19.12 16.12 7.78
C LEU A 45 18.64 15.24 6.60
N ALA A 46 19.46 15.11 5.54
CA ALA A 46 19.12 14.25 4.41
C ALA A 46 19.20 12.76 4.77
N GLN A 47 20.19 12.34 5.56
CA GLN A 47 20.36 10.93 5.95
C GLN A 47 19.30 10.45 6.95
N ASN A 48 18.91 11.30 7.89
CA ASN A 48 18.01 10.91 8.98
C ASN A 48 16.54 11.17 8.66
N GLU A 49 16.24 12.25 7.93
CA GLU A 49 14.86 12.71 7.70
C GLU A 49 14.43 12.61 6.24
N ASN A 50 15.29 12.08 5.36
CA ASN A 50 15.11 12.12 3.90
C ASN A 50 14.88 13.55 3.35
N ASN A 51 15.23 14.60 4.10
CA ASN A 51 14.95 15.98 3.72
C ASN A 51 16.14 16.61 3.00
N HIS A 52 16.12 16.51 1.67
CA HIS A 52 17.24 16.95 0.82
C HIS A 52 17.27 18.45 0.51
N PHE A 53 16.22 19.21 0.86
CA PHE A 53 16.06 20.62 0.49
C PHE A 53 15.98 21.55 1.70
N GLY A 54 16.16 21.04 2.92
CA GLY A 54 16.13 21.86 4.13
C GLY A 54 14.75 22.44 4.46
N ILE A 55 13.65 21.79 4.03
CA ILE A 55 12.30 22.33 4.23
C ILE A 55 11.94 22.30 5.72
N LYS A 56 11.66 23.48 6.29
CA LYS A 56 11.22 23.64 7.69
C LYS A 56 9.79 23.15 7.87
N ALA A 57 9.53 22.45 8.97
CA ALA A 57 8.20 21.96 9.33
C ALA A 57 7.34 23.12 9.85
N THR A 58 6.41 23.57 9.00
CA THR A 58 5.46 24.63 9.32
C THR A 58 4.41 24.15 10.33
N GLN A 59 3.65 25.10 10.88
CA GLN A 59 2.52 24.77 11.75
C GLN A 59 1.46 23.91 11.02
N SER A 60 1.22 24.17 9.73
CA SER A 60 0.29 23.40 8.91
C SER A 60 0.77 21.97 8.66
N TRP A 61 2.07 21.77 8.42
CA TRP A 61 2.68 20.44 8.28
C TRP A 61 2.47 19.60 9.53
N ILE A 62 2.72 20.16 10.71
CA ILE A 62 2.57 19.47 11.99
C ILE A 62 1.09 19.17 12.28
N ALA A 63 0.20 20.13 12.01
CA ALA A 63 -1.24 19.95 12.21
C ALA A 63 -1.83 18.85 11.30
N GLY A 64 -1.25 18.65 10.12
CA GLY A 64 -1.59 17.57 9.19
C GLY A 64 -0.98 16.21 9.54
N GLY A 65 -0.35 16.07 10.71
CA GLY A 65 0.31 14.82 11.14
C GLY A 65 1.70 14.60 10.54
N GLY A 66 2.28 15.61 9.89
CA GLY A 66 3.60 15.54 9.30
C GLY A 66 4.71 15.33 10.33
N ARG A 67 5.58 14.35 10.09
CA ARG A 67 6.75 14.06 10.94
C ARG A 67 7.80 15.17 10.83
N TYR A 68 8.56 15.41 11.89
CA TYR A 68 9.65 16.37 11.86
C TYR A 68 10.81 15.93 12.76
N GLY A 69 12.03 16.35 12.40
CA GLY A 69 13.21 16.24 13.25
C GLY A 69 13.62 17.62 13.79
N LEU A 70 14.32 17.62 14.93
CA LEU A 70 14.85 18.84 15.54
C LEU A 70 16.32 19.02 15.17
N TYR A 71 16.63 20.15 14.55
CA TYR A 71 17.98 20.52 14.14
C TYR A 71 18.24 21.97 14.52
N THR A 72 19.47 22.29 14.86
CA THR A 72 19.88 23.68 15.11
C THR A 72 20.50 24.22 13.83
N ASP A 73 19.88 25.25 13.26
CA ASP A 73 20.35 25.95 12.06
C ASP A 73 20.54 27.44 12.39
N ASP A 74 19.52 28.28 12.16
CA ASP A 74 19.51 29.69 12.54
C ASP A 74 19.16 29.87 14.03
N LYS A 75 18.33 28.97 14.56
CA LYS A 75 17.88 28.95 15.95
C LYS A 75 18.02 27.54 16.55
N PRO A 76 18.17 27.41 17.88
CA PRO A 76 18.14 26.12 18.53
C PRO A 76 16.81 25.39 18.30
N ASN A 77 16.88 24.08 18.02
CA ASN A 77 15.73 23.18 17.93
C ASN A 77 14.68 23.62 16.89
N GLU A 78 15.12 24.06 15.72
CA GLU A 78 14.22 24.26 14.59
C GLU A 78 13.67 22.92 14.09
N LYS A 79 12.41 22.95 13.66
CA LYS A 79 11.70 21.77 13.16
C LYS A 79 11.87 21.69 11.65
N PHE A 80 12.37 20.58 11.16
CA PHE A 80 12.48 20.30 9.73
C PHE A 80 11.61 19.10 9.37
N CYS A 81 10.96 19.14 8.22
CA CYS A 81 10.10 18.04 7.76
C CYS A 81 10.90 16.73 7.69
N SER A 82 10.22 15.63 8.01
CA SER A 82 10.74 14.26 7.94
C SER A 82 9.86 13.43 7.00
N TYR A 83 10.50 12.73 6.07
CA TYR A 83 9.83 12.08 4.95
C TYR A 83 10.03 10.55 4.95
N GLY A 84 9.07 9.82 4.39
CA GLY A 84 9.16 8.36 4.23
C GLY A 84 10.21 7.96 3.20
N SER A 85 10.36 8.77 2.15
CA SER A 85 11.34 8.56 1.09
C SER A 85 12.02 9.87 0.65
N VAL A 86 13.16 9.74 -0.05
CA VAL A 86 13.80 10.89 -0.73
C VAL A 86 12.86 11.49 -1.78
N GLY A 87 12.09 10.65 -2.48
CA GLY A 87 11.12 11.09 -3.49
C GLY A 87 10.06 12.03 -2.91
N ASP A 88 9.59 11.77 -1.69
CA ASP A 88 8.61 12.63 -1.01
C ASP A 88 9.17 14.04 -0.76
N SER A 89 10.47 14.13 -0.45
CA SER A 89 11.13 15.43 -0.27
C SER A 89 11.27 16.22 -1.57
N TYR A 90 11.45 15.52 -2.71
CA TYR A 90 11.45 16.11 -4.05
C TYR A 90 10.05 16.60 -4.42
N ALA A 91 9.01 15.80 -4.15
CA ALA A 91 7.63 16.20 -4.39
C ALA A 91 7.22 17.41 -3.54
N HIS A 92 7.55 17.43 -2.24
CA HIS A 92 7.24 18.56 -1.37
C HIS A 92 8.02 19.83 -1.78
N HIS A 93 9.29 19.70 -2.19
CA HIS A 93 10.07 20.83 -2.72
C HIS A 93 9.42 21.46 -3.96
N SER A 94 8.98 20.64 -4.91
CA SER A 94 8.33 21.14 -6.12
C SER A 94 6.97 21.77 -5.84
N SER A 95 6.17 21.20 -4.92
CA SER A 95 4.94 21.81 -4.42
C SER A 95 5.21 23.17 -3.76
N PHE A 96 6.22 23.23 -2.90
CA PHE A 96 6.62 24.46 -2.20
C PHE A 96 6.99 25.59 -3.17
N LEU A 97 7.78 25.30 -4.20
CA LEU A 97 8.12 26.29 -5.23
C LEU A 97 6.89 26.72 -6.01
N LYS A 98 6.00 25.78 -6.36
CA LYS A 98 4.80 26.06 -7.18
C LYS A 98 3.76 26.89 -6.46
N GLU A 99 3.51 26.60 -5.18
CA GLU A 99 2.45 27.23 -4.38
C GLU A 99 2.87 28.59 -3.84
N ASN A 100 4.17 28.83 -3.71
CA ASN A 100 4.68 30.08 -3.19
C ASN A 100 4.80 31.12 -4.32
N SER A 101 3.85 32.07 -4.35
CA SER A 101 3.78 33.17 -5.34
C SER A 101 5.08 33.94 -5.52
N ARG A 102 5.98 33.93 -4.52
CA ARG A 102 7.34 34.48 -4.60
C ARG A 102 8.14 33.95 -5.80
N TYR A 103 7.94 32.69 -6.18
CA TYR A 103 8.66 32.03 -7.28
C TYR A 103 7.87 32.01 -8.59
N ALA A 104 6.70 32.64 -8.66
CA ALA A 104 5.80 32.55 -9.81
C ALA A 104 6.47 32.98 -11.14
N SER A 105 7.39 33.95 -11.11
CA SER A 105 8.13 34.39 -12.30
C SER A 105 9.05 33.31 -12.89
N CYS A 106 9.47 32.31 -12.11
CA CYS A 106 10.25 31.19 -12.64
C CYS A 106 9.39 30.30 -13.54
N PHE A 107 8.10 30.13 -13.20
CA PHE A 107 7.18 29.28 -13.96
C PHE A 107 6.69 29.90 -15.28
N THR A 108 7.11 31.13 -15.61
CA THR A 108 6.90 31.72 -16.93
C THR A 108 8.04 31.43 -17.91
N LEU A 109 9.12 30.84 -17.43
CA LEU A 109 10.28 30.44 -18.23
C LEU A 109 10.05 29.06 -18.85
N ASP A 110 10.80 28.75 -19.90
CA ASP A 110 10.82 27.41 -20.47
C ASP A 110 11.37 26.39 -19.47
N ALA A 111 10.84 25.17 -19.52
CA ALA A 111 11.15 24.12 -18.55
C ALA A 111 12.59 23.57 -18.68
N ASP A 112 13.33 23.95 -19.72
CA ASP A 112 14.75 23.69 -19.90
C ASP A 112 15.64 24.94 -19.76
N ASP A 113 15.08 26.11 -19.42
CA ASP A 113 15.83 27.33 -19.11
C ASP A 113 16.35 27.33 -17.66
N TYR A 114 17.26 26.41 -17.36
CA TYR A 114 17.83 26.28 -16.02
C TYR A 114 18.58 27.54 -15.56
N ARG A 115 19.12 28.36 -16.48
CA ARG A 115 19.83 29.60 -16.13
C ARG A 115 18.85 30.68 -15.69
N GLY A 116 17.76 30.87 -16.42
CA GLY A 116 16.69 31.77 -16.01
C GLY A 116 16.06 31.33 -14.69
N TRP A 117 15.83 30.02 -14.51
CA TRP A 117 15.34 29.45 -13.26
C TRP A 117 16.28 29.73 -12.08
N ALA A 118 17.58 29.48 -12.23
CA ALA A 118 18.56 29.76 -11.18
C ALA A 118 18.58 31.25 -10.80
N GLN A 119 18.58 32.14 -11.79
CA GLN A 119 18.51 33.59 -11.56
C GLN A 119 17.20 34.02 -10.90
N GLY A 120 16.08 33.43 -11.30
CA GLY A 120 14.76 33.68 -10.72
C GLY A 120 14.68 33.27 -9.26
N LEU A 121 15.21 32.09 -8.90
CA LEU A 121 15.27 31.60 -7.52
C LEU A 121 16.13 32.50 -6.63
N ASP A 122 17.29 32.94 -7.12
CA ASP A 122 18.20 33.85 -6.39
C ASP A 122 17.54 35.22 -6.17
N LYS A 123 16.95 35.81 -7.23
CA LYS A 123 16.21 37.07 -7.14
C LYS A 123 14.99 37.00 -6.22
N ALA A 124 14.32 35.85 -6.20
CA ALA A 124 13.19 35.57 -5.32
C ALA A 124 13.62 35.42 -3.85
N GLY A 125 14.92 35.33 -3.55
CA GLY A 125 15.44 35.17 -2.20
C GLY A 125 15.26 33.76 -1.67
N TYR A 126 15.49 32.74 -2.52
CA TYR A 126 15.58 31.34 -2.06
C TYR A 126 16.74 31.15 -1.08
N ALA A 127 17.87 31.82 -1.31
CA ALA A 127 19.00 31.90 -0.38
C ALA A 127 19.39 33.36 -0.11
N THR A 128 19.94 33.63 1.07
CA THR A 128 20.26 34.99 1.57
C THR A 128 21.61 35.51 1.08
N ALA A 129 22.48 34.64 0.56
CA ALA A 129 23.75 35.03 -0.04
C ALA A 129 23.59 35.13 -1.56
N GLY A 130 23.81 36.31 -2.15
CA GLY A 130 23.67 36.59 -3.60
C GLY A 130 24.70 35.90 -4.51
N LYS A 131 25.03 34.65 -4.22
CA LYS A 131 25.87 33.73 -4.99
C LYS A 131 25.12 32.44 -5.34
N TYR A 132 23.80 32.40 -5.14
CA TYR A 132 23.01 31.18 -5.29
C TYR A 132 22.87 30.77 -6.76
N ALA A 133 22.51 31.70 -7.65
CA ALA A 133 22.37 31.40 -9.07
C ALA A 133 23.70 30.93 -9.71
N PRO A 134 24.85 31.59 -9.49
CA PRO A 134 26.14 31.09 -9.99
C PRO A 134 26.49 29.69 -9.48
N ALA A 135 26.17 29.38 -8.22
CA ALA A 135 26.44 28.05 -7.64
C ALA A 135 25.60 26.96 -8.32
N LEU A 136 24.29 27.17 -8.48
CA LEU A 136 23.41 26.21 -9.17
C LEU A 136 23.84 26.00 -10.62
N ILE A 137 24.09 27.08 -11.38
CA ILE A 137 24.53 26.99 -12.77
C ILE A 137 25.84 26.20 -12.86
N SER A 138 26.80 26.47 -11.97
CA SER A 138 28.06 25.73 -11.93
C SER A 138 27.86 24.23 -11.63
N ILE A 139 26.98 23.86 -10.69
CA ILE A 139 26.66 22.45 -10.40
C ILE A 139 26.02 21.78 -11.62
N ILE A 140 25.07 22.43 -12.28
CA ILE A 140 24.38 21.91 -13.46
C ILE A 140 25.36 21.63 -14.58
N GLU A 141 26.17 22.62 -14.94
CA GLU A 141 27.08 22.53 -16.08
C GLU A 141 28.22 21.55 -15.83
N SER A 142 28.84 21.57 -14.64
CA SER A 142 29.96 20.69 -14.30
C SER A 142 29.57 19.21 -14.16
N ASN A 143 28.29 18.92 -13.89
CA ASN A 143 27.77 17.55 -13.77
C ASN A 143 26.88 17.15 -14.95
N ASN A 144 26.78 18.00 -15.98
CA ASN A 144 25.96 17.79 -17.16
C ASN A 144 24.48 17.44 -16.83
N LEU A 145 23.89 18.11 -15.85
CA LEU A 145 22.54 17.79 -15.36
C LEU A 145 21.44 18.16 -16.36
N GLN A 146 21.69 19.14 -17.25
CA GLN A 146 20.79 19.54 -18.33
C GLN A 146 20.46 18.40 -19.31
N ARG A 147 21.23 17.30 -19.28
CA ARG A 147 20.87 16.08 -20.03
C ARG A 147 19.51 15.54 -19.62
N TYR A 148 19.16 15.65 -18.33
CA TYR A 148 17.87 15.19 -17.81
C TYR A 148 16.72 16.09 -18.26
N ASP A 149 16.96 17.41 -18.37
CA ASP A 149 15.98 18.34 -18.93
C ASP A 149 15.66 17.96 -20.37
N ARG A 150 16.71 17.74 -21.18
CA ARG A 150 16.56 17.34 -22.58
C ARG A 150 15.79 16.02 -22.73
N MET A 151 16.10 15.01 -21.91
CA MET A 151 15.38 13.74 -21.92
C MET A 151 13.88 13.94 -21.68
N VAL A 152 13.50 14.79 -20.72
CA VAL A 152 12.10 15.10 -20.43
C VAL A 152 11.47 15.91 -21.58
N MET A 153 12.16 16.92 -22.10
CA MET A 153 11.67 17.72 -23.23
C MET A 153 11.44 16.87 -24.48
N GLU A 154 12.38 15.98 -24.84
CA GLU A 154 12.25 15.05 -25.95
C GLU A 154 11.07 14.09 -25.75
N GLU A 155 10.95 13.49 -24.56
CA GLU A 155 9.85 12.60 -24.20
C GLU A 155 8.49 13.31 -24.31
N MET A 156 8.38 14.52 -23.77
CA MET A 156 7.11 15.25 -23.74
C MET A 156 6.75 15.81 -25.12
N ASN A 157 7.72 16.33 -25.87
CA ASN A 157 7.50 16.78 -27.24
C ASN A 157 7.06 15.63 -28.15
N ALA A 158 7.64 14.42 -28.01
CA ALA A 158 7.20 13.24 -28.74
C ALA A 158 5.74 12.85 -28.44
N LYS A 159 5.24 13.22 -27.25
CA LYS A 159 3.85 13.03 -26.82
C LYS A 159 2.95 14.23 -27.12
N GLY A 160 3.47 15.30 -27.74
CA GLY A 160 2.73 16.54 -27.96
C GLY A 160 2.40 17.33 -26.68
N LEU A 161 3.14 17.10 -25.59
CA LEU A 161 2.95 17.71 -24.28
C LEU A 161 4.11 18.66 -23.96
N LYS A 162 3.89 19.62 -23.06
CA LYS A 162 4.97 20.44 -22.47
C LYS A 162 5.13 20.16 -20.98
N PRO A 163 6.36 20.13 -20.43
CA PRO A 163 6.55 19.98 -18.99
C PRO A 163 5.85 21.10 -18.21
N GLY A 164 5.21 20.76 -17.10
CA GLY A 164 4.41 21.71 -16.33
C GLY A 164 3.07 22.13 -16.96
N GLN A 165 2.75 21.69 -18.19
CA GLN A 165 1.41 21.81 -18.80
C GLN A 165 0.52 20.58 -18.56
N GLY A 166 1.01 19.59 -17.84
CA GLY A 166 0.25 18.45 -17.34
C GLY A 166 0.92 17.88 -16.11
N THR A 167 0.26 17.99 -14.97
CA THR A 167 0.61 17.20 -13.78
C THR A 167 0.07 15.78 -13.96
N PRO A 168 0.86 14.74 -13.69
CA PRO A 168 0.41 13.68 -12.77
C PRO A 168 0.60 14.17 -11.34
N GLN A 169 -0.44 14.76 -10.74
CA GLN A 169 -0.37 15.14 -9.34
C GLN A 169 -0.16 13.87 -8.48
N LEU A 170 1.04 13.72 -7.90
CA LEU A 170 1.11 13.36 -6.48
C LEU A 170 0.60 14.59 -5.73
N GLN A 171 -0.72 14.64 -5.47
CA GLN A 171 -1.28 15.58 -4.50
C GLN A 171 -1.80 14.84 -3.26
N PRO A 172 -1.54 15.39 -2.06
CA PRO A 172 -2.36 15.13 -0.88
C PRO A 172 -3.78 15.66 -1.13
N ALA A 173 -4.75 15.17 -0.38
CA ALA A 173 -6.16 15.48 -0.57
C ALA A 173 -6.48 16.98 -0.82
N ASN A 174 -7.31 17.19 -1.86
CA ASN A 174 -8.48 18.08 -1.94
C ASN A 174 -8.47 19.39 -2.78
N VAL A 175 -9.47 19.41 -3.69
CA VAL A 175 -10.28 20.51 -4.31
C VAL A 175 -9.69 21.40 -5.42
N ASN A 176 -10.01 21.05 -6.69
CA ASN A 176 -10.67 21.87 -7.74
C ASN A 176 -10.09 21.72 -9.18
N GLY A 177 -10.71 20.84 -9.99
CA GLY A 177 -11.13 21.14 -11.37
C GLY A 177 -10.15 20.97 -12.55
N ALA A 178 -10.26 19.78 -13.19
CA ALA A 178 -10.14 19.47 -14.64
C ALA A 178 -8.99 18.53 -15.07
N GLY A 179 -9.31 17.26 -15.40
CA GLY A 179 -8.48 16.44 -16.31
C GLY A 179 -8.39 14.92 -16.11
N GLN A 180 -9.13 14.31 -15.17
CA GLN A 180 -9.31 12.85 -15.14
C GLN A 180 -10.81 12.56 -15.10
N ASP A 181 -11.35 11.93 -16.14
CA ASP A 181 -12.80 11.67 -16.24
C ASP A 181 -13.22 10.43 -15.45
N TYR A 182 -12.24 9.63 -15.02
CA TYR A 182 -12.42 8.30 -14.43
C TYR A 182 -11.39 8.04 -13.32
N SER A 183 -11.80 7.32 -12.28
CA SER A 183 -10.96 6.92 -11.14
C SER A 183 -11.47 5.61 -10.55
N PHE A 184 -10.58 4.85 -9.91
CA PHE A 184 -10.99 3.75 -9.03
C PHE A 184 -11.51 4.29 -7.69
N PRO A 185 -12.29 3.49 -6.94
CA PRO A 185 -12.94 3.94 -5.70
C PRO A 185 -11.97 4.12 -4.52
N LEU A 186 -10.72 3.66 -4.66
CA LEU A 186 -9.63 3.78 -3.70
C LEU A 186 -8.34 4.07 -4.46
N LYS A 187 -7.40 4.78 -3.82
CA LYS A 187 -6.05 4.98 -4.36
C LYS A 187 -5.18 3.79 -3.98
N ARG A 188 -4.62 3.10 -4.99
CA ARG A 188 -3.70 1.96 -4.87
C ARG A 188 -2.68 2.02 -5.99
N GLU A 189 -1.49 1.47 -5.76
CA GLU A 189 -0.42 1.44 -6.75
C GLU A 189 -0.43 0.13 -7.56
N GLU A 190 -0.73 -0.99 -6.92
CA GLU A 190 -0.63 -2.32 -7.53
C GLU A 190 -1.97 -3.02 -7.80
N PHE A 191 -2.87 -3.10 -6.80
CA PHE A 191 -4.17 -3.79 -6.93
C PHE A 191 -5.19 -3.36 -5.86
N LEU A 192 -6.47 -3.56 -6.16
CA LEU A 192 -7.55 -3.62 -5.17
C LEU A 192 -7.64 -5.05 -4.65
N PHE A 193 -7.44 -5.25 -3.35
CA PHE A 193 -7.63 -6.55 -2.74
C PHE A 193 -9.11 -6.80 -2.42
N VAL A 194 -9.74 -7.68 -3.19
CA VAL A 194 -11.17 -8.03 -3.08
C VAL A 194 -11.32 -9.24 -2.15
N THR A 195 -11.99 -9.02 -1.02
CA THR A 195 -12.26 -10.07 -0.02
C THR A 195 -13.55 -10.82 -0.32
N SER A 196 -14.50 -10.19 -1.03
CA SER A 196 -15.73 -10.86 -1.45
C SER A 196 -16.22 -10.31 -2.80
N PRO A 197 -16.18 -11.09 -3.89
CA PRO A 197 -16.67 -10.65 -5.19
C PRO A 197 -18.21 -10.63 -5.24
N PHE A 198 -18.75 -10.07 -6.33
CA PHE A 198 -20.18 -10.14 -6.64
C PHE A 198 -20.60 -11.57 -6.99
N GLY A 199 -21.79 -11.96 -6.52
CA GLY A 199 -22.35 -13.28 -6.83
C GLY A 199 -22.78 -14.08 -5.59
N MET A 200 -23.07 -15.36 -5.80
CA MET A 200 -23.52 -16.24 -4.73
C MET A 200 -22.37 -16.58 -3.78
N ARG A 201 -22.56 -16.29 -2.48
CA ARG A 201 -21.58 -16.61 -1.42
C ARG A 201 -22.25 -17.30 -0.24
N THR A 202 -21.43 -17.93 0.60
CA THR A 202 -21.87 -18.36 1.94
C THR A 202 -22.15 -17.12 2.80
N ASP A 203 -23.23 -17.15 3.58
CA ASP A 203 -23.58 -16.03 4.44
C ASP A 203 -22.49 -15.83 5.54
N PRO A 204 -21.89 -14.63 5.66
CA PRO A 204 -20.84 -14.36 6.63
C PRO A 204 -21.27 -14.49 8.11
N ALA A 205 -22.56 -14.37 8.40
CA ALA A 205 -23.13 -14.48 9.74
C ALA A 205 -23.74 -15.86 10.01
N ASP A 206 -24.04 -16.64 8.96
CA ASP A 206 -24.62 -17.98 9.07
C ASP A 206 -24.05 -18.92 7.98
N PRO A 207 -22.98 -19.67 8.28
CA PRO A 207 -22.31 -20.55 7.32
C PRO A 207 -23.21 -21.62 6.67
N SER A 208 -24.39 -21.89 7.23
CA SER A 208 -25.37 -22.85 6.68
C SER A 208 -26.18 -22.30 5.50
N LYS A 209 -26.11 -20.99 5.23
CA LYS A 209 -26.92 -20.31 4.20
C LYS A 209 -26.07 -19.80 3.05
N LYS A 210 -26.69 -19.76 1.87
CA LYS A 210 -26.18 -19.05 0.70
C LYS A 210 -26.94 -17.73 0.54
N GLN A 211 -26.23 -16.66 0.18
CA GLN A 211 -26.83 -15.37 -0.13
C GLN A 211 -26.20 -14.79 -1.40
N MET A 212 -27.00 -14.02 -2.15
CA MET A 212 -26.51 -13.25 -3.29
C MET A 212 -25.84 -11.96 -2.79
N HIS A 213 -24.55 -11.81 -3.08
CA HIS A 213 -23.81 -10.60 -2.81
C HIS A 213 -23.97 -9.62 -3.98
N LYS A 214 -24.67 -8.51 -3.73
CA LYS A 214 -25.02 -7.49 -4.75
C LYS A 214 -23.97 -6.39 -4.93
N GLY A 215 -22.74 -6.66 -4.54
CA GLY A 215 -21.64 -5.72 -4.62
C GLY A 215 -20.30 -6.45 -4.54
N MET A 216 -19.25 -5.71 -4.21
CA MET A 216 -17.89 -6.21 -4.06
C MET A 216 -17.28 -5.61 -2.79
N ASP A 217 -16.70 -6.47 -1.95
CA ASP A 217 -16.05 -6.08 -0.71
C ASP A 217 -14.55 -5.93 -0.97
N ILE A 218 -14.01 -4.73 -0.77
CA ILE A 218 -12.60 -4.38 -0.96
C ILE A 218 -11.98 -4.10 0.40
N ARG A 219 -10.87 -4.79 0.72
CA ARG A 219 -10.12 -4.55 1.96
C ARG A 219 -9.60 -3.11 2.00
N CYS A 220 -9.71 -2.48 3.17
CA CYS A 220 -9.27 -1.09 3.39
C CYS A 220 -8.66 -0.93 4.79
N ASP A 221 -7.82 0.08 5.00
CA ASP A 221 -7.41 0.52 6.33
C ASP A 221 -7.74 1.99 6.58
N ASN A 222 -9.03 2.30 6.69
CA ASN A 222 -9.55 3.67 6.91
C ASN A 222 -9.05 4.68 5.85
N GLU A 223 -9.07 4.25 4.60
CA GLU A 223 -8.60 5.00 3.45
C GLU A 223 -9.69 5.92 2.87
N ALA A 224 -9.26 6.98 2.17
CA ALA A 224 -10.13 7.86 1.41
C ALA A 224 -10.88 7.09 0.31
N VAL A 225 -12.21 7.27 0.28
CA VAL A 225 -13.09 6.67 -0.73
C VAL A 225 -13.42 7.71 -1.79
N LEU A 226 -13.27 7.35 -3.06
CA LEU A 226 -13.28 8.28 -4.19
C LEU A 226 -14.48 8.06 -5.13
N ALA A 227 -15.03 9.15 -5.66
CA ALA A 227 -15.94 9.11 -6.80
C ALA A 227 -15.23 8.55 -8.04
N THR A 228 -15.95 7.76 -8.84
CA THR A 228 -15.35 6.94 -9.89
C THR A 228 -15.43 7.56 -11.29
N GLU A 229 -16.35 8.50 -11.52
CA GLU A 229 -16.47 9.24 -12.78
C GLU A 229 -16.66 10.74 -12.54
N LYS A 230 -16.43 11.54 -13.58
CA LYS A 230 -16.74 12.98 -13.57
C LYS A 230 -18.24 13.24 -13.59
N ASP A 231 -18.62 14.47 -13.23
CA ASP A 231 -20.00 14.96 -13.31
C ASP A 231 -21.04 14.13 -12.55
N GLY A 232 -20.62 13.39 -11.52
CA GLY A 232 -21.50 12.54 -10.72
C GLY A 232 -22.39 13.33 -9.78
N LYS A 233 -23.65 12.91 -9.63
CA LYS A 233 -24.61 13.52 -8.70
C LYS A 233 -24.77 12.65 -7.46
N VAL A 234 -24.58 13.20 -6.27
CA VAL A 234 -24.88 12.47 -5.03
C VAL A 234 -26.41 12.38 -4.88
N VAL A 235 -26.96 11.17 -4.96
CA VAL A 235 -28.41 10.91 -4.92
C VAL A 235 -28.90 10.32 -3.61
N ALA A 236 -28.03 9.69 -2.83
CA ALA A 236 -28.35 9.21 -1.49
C ALA A 236 -27.14 9.30 -0.55
N VAL A 237 -27.42 9.61 0.72
CA VAL A 237 -26.44 9.57 1.82
C VAL A 237 -27.13 8.99 3.04
N ASN A 238 -26.48 8.05 3.72
CA ASN A 238 -26.90 7.55 5.02
C ASN A 238 -25.78 7.81 6.03
N ASP A 239 -26.05 8.59 7.09
CA ASP A 239 -25.09 8.79 8.20
C ASP A 239 -25.38 7.88 9.40
N ASN A 240 -26.41 7.02 9.31
CA ASN A 240 -26.70 6.05 10.36
C ASN A 240 -25.78 4.83 10.25
N ALA A 241 -24.83 4.75 11.17
CA ALA A 241 -23.90 3.62 11.30
C ALA A 241 -24.58 2.29 11.68
N ASN A 242 -25.83 2.29 12.16
CA ASN A 242 -26.54 1.11 12.66
C ASN A 242 -27.55 0.55 11.65
N THR A 243 -27.24 0.61 10.37
CA THR A 243 -28.03 -0.05 9.30
C THR A 243 -27.24 -1.22 8.70
N PRO A 244 -27.85 -2.13 7.92
CA PRO A 244 -27.09 -3.19 7.25
C PRO A 244 -25.92 -2.67 6.41
N GLY A 245 -26.07 -1.51 5.74
CA GLY A 245 -25.03 -0.89 4.91
C GLY A 245 -24.12 0.12 5.64
N GLY A 246 -24.33 0.34 6.94
CA GLY A 246 -23.61 1.35 7.71
C GLY A 246 -23.80 2.75 7.13
N LYS A 247 -22.81 3.62 7.34
CA LYS A 247 -22.79 4.92 6.67
C LYS A 247 -22.48 4.72 5.19
N SER A 248 -23.18 5.42 4.31
CA SER A 248 -23.07 5.20 2.88
C SER A 248 -23.31 6.44 2.03
N VAL A 249 -22.76 6.44 0.82
CA VAL A 249 -22.99 7.45 -0.24
C VAL A 249 -23.37 6.72 -1.52
N THR A 250 -24.36 7.21 -2.26
CA THR A 250 -24.65 6.76 -3.63
C THR A 250 -24.49 7.93 -4.59
N VAL A 251 -23.67 7.72 -5.62
CA VAL A 251 -23.41 8.68 -6.70
C VAL A 251 -24.02 8.14 -7.99
N GLU A 252 -24.76 8.98 -8.70
CA GLU A 252 -25.36 8.70 -10.00
C GLU A 252 -24.57 9.38 -11.12
N TYR A 253 -24.22 8.62 -12.15
CA TYR A 253 -23.54 9.07 -13.36
C TYR A 253 -24.47 8.86 -14.56
N VAL A 254 -24.72 9.92 -15.32
CA VAL A 254 -25.54 9.85 -16.54
C VAL A 254 -24.67 9.36 -17.70
N ARG A 255 -25.20 8.40 -18.47
CA ARG A 255 -24.54 7.81 -19.64
C ARG A 255 -25.19 8.28 -20.94
N ASP A 256 -24.47 8.07 -22.04
CA ASP A 256 -25.00 8.31 -23.38
C ASP A 256 -26.26 7.45 -23.62
N GLY A 257 -27.32 8.07 -24.13
CA GLY A 257 -28.61 7.40 -24.34
C GLY A 257 -29.59 7.47 -23.16
N GLY A 258 -29.29 8.24 -22.11
CA GLY A 258 -30.23 8.50 -21.00
C GLY A 258 -30.18 7.47 -19.85
N ASP A 259 -29.44 6.38 -20.04
CA ASP A 259 -29.10 5.42 -19.00
C ASP A 259 -28.31 6.08 -17.85
N LYS A 260 -28.38 5.48 -16.67
CA LYS A 260 -27.68 5.94 -15.47
C LYS A 260 -26.96 4.80 -14.79
N ILE A 261 -25.80 5.09 -14.20
CA ILE A 261 -25.08 4.19 -13.31
C ILE A 261 -25.12 4.78 -11.90
N GLN A 262 -25.64 4.02 -10.95
CA GLN A 262 -25.56 4.35 -9.53
C GLN A 262 -24.48 3.50 -8.86
N VAL A 263 -23.48 4.17 -8.29
CA VAL A 263 -22.41 3.55 -7.51
C VAL A 263 -22.64 3.86 -6.04
N SER A 264 -22.81 2.82 -5.23
CA SER A 264 -23.03 2.92 -3.79
C SER A 264 -21.77 2.49 -3.03
N TYR A 265 -21.37 3.30 -2.06
CA TYR A 265 -20.19 3.14 -1.23
C TYR A 265 -20.65 2.98 0.22
N LEU A 266 -20.47 1.80 0.81
CA LEU A 266 -21.04 1.41 2.10
C LEU A 266 -19.94 1.18 3.15
N HIS A 267 -20.37 1.04 4.41
CA HIS A 267 -19.54 0.80 5.60
C HIS A 267 -18.55 1.93 5.93
N LEU A 268 -18.84 3.14 5.48
CA LEU A 268 -17.95 4.30 5.65
C LEU A 268 -17.81 4.70 7.13
N SER A 269 -16.62 5.17 7.53
CA SER A 269 -16.39 5.75 8.86
C SER A 269 -16.85 7.22 8.92
N SER A 270 -16.67 7.95 7.81
CA SER A 270 -17.09 9.34 7.65
C SER A 270 -17.55 9.64 6.22
N LEU A 271 -18.33 10.71 6.09
CA LEU A 271 -18.91 11.19 4.84
C LEU A 271 -18.32 12.56 4.53
N SER A 272 -17.96 12.80 3.28
CA SER A 272 -17.39 14.09 2.83
C SER A 272 -18.34 14.89 1.93
N VAL A 273 -19.53 14.35 1.64
CA VAL A 273 -20.52 14.90 0.71
C VAL A 273 -21.93 14.77 1.26
N LYS A 274 -22.87 15.53 0.69
CA LYS A 274 -24.31 15.46 0.97
C LYS A 274 -25.11 15.25 -0.31
N VAL A 275 -26.36 14.78 -0.16
CA VAL A 275 -27.30 14.65 -1.29
C VAL A 275 -27.42 15.98 -2.04
N GLY A 276 -27.32 15.91 -3.37
CA GLY A 276 -27.34 17.07 -4.25
C GLY A 276 -25.98 17.61 -4.64
N ASP A 277 -24.88 17.19 -4.00
CA ASP A 277 -23.54 17.59 -4.43
C ASP A 277 -23.19 17.00 -5.80
N THR A 278 -22.42 17.74 -6.59
CA THR A 278 -21.77 17.22 -7.79
C THR A 278 -20.34 16.86 -7.44
N VAL A 279 -19.91 15.66 -7.81
CA VAL A 279 -18.58 15.12 -7.53
C VAL A 279 -17.88 14.73 -8.81
N ASN A 280 -16.55 14.87 -8.85
CA ASN A 280 -15.75 14.48 -10.00
C ASN A 280 -14.92 13.23 -9.71
N ALA A 281 -14.42 12.57 -10.76
CA ALA A 281 -13.58 11.39 -10.60
C ALA A 281 -12.37 11.72 -9.71
N GLY A 282 -12.05 10.81 -8.79
CA GLY A 282 -10.96 10.98 -7.84
C GLY A 282 -11.28 11.92 -6.67
N GLN A 283 -12.43 12.58 -6.65
CA GLN A 283 -12.86 13.38 -5.51
C GLN A 283 -13.20 12.48 -4.33
N GLN A 284 -12.67 12.80 -3.15
CA GLN A 284 -13.01 12.09 -1.93
C GLN A 284 -14.48 12.35 -1.53
N ILE A 285 -15.22 11.27 -1.33
CA ILE A 285 -16.64 11.28 -0.93
C ILE A 285 -16.87 10.73 0.48
N GLY A 286 -15.85 10.09 1.06
CA GLY A 286 -15.86 9.61 2.44
C GLY A 286 -14.56 8.94 2.82
N VAL A 287 -14.59 8.21 3.92
CA VAL A 287 -13.48 7.37 4.38
C VAL A 287 -14.05 5.98 4.66
N SER A 288 -13.37 4.93 4.18
CA SER A 288 -13.75 3.54 4.44
C SER A 288 -13.74 3.26 5.95
N GLY A 289 -14.47 2.24 6.38
CA GLY A 289 -14.66 2.00 7.80
C GLY A 289 -15.23 0.63 8.09
N ASN A 290 -15.79 0.50 9.30
CA ASN A 290 -16.40 -0.72 9.79
C ASN A 290 -17.79 -0.40 10.40
N THR A 291 -18.55 0.49 9.76
CA THR A 291 -19.91 0.82 10.22
C THR A 291 -20.91 -0.16 9.61
N GLY A 292 -22.01 -0.43 10.32
CA GLY A 292 -23.09 -1.30 9.87
C GLY A 292 -23.28 -2.52 10.78
N THR A 293 -24.41 -3.20 10.63
CA THR A 293 -24.76 -4.34 11.49
C THR A 293 -24.28 -5.69 10.97
N ARG A 294 -23.72 -5.74 9.76
CA ARG A 294 -23.27 -6.97 9.08
C ARG A 294 -21.84 -6.85 8.55
N THR A 295 -20.91 -6.39 9.39
CA THR A 295 -19.50 -6.23 9.06
C THR A 295 -18.59 -6.91 10.10
N THR A 296 -17.46 -7.47 9.65
CA THR A 296 -16.48 -8.16 10.49
C THR A 296 -15.14 -7.43 10.59
N GLY A 297 -14.95 -6.34 9.84
CA GLY A 297 -13.70 -5.58 9.81
C GLY A 297 -13.76 -4.41 8.82
N VAL A 298 -12.70 -3.58 8.81
CA VAL A 298 -12.63 -2.40 7.95
C VAL A 298 -12.54 -2.80 6.47
N HIS A 299 -13.52 -2.36 5.69
CA HIS A 299 -13.61 -2.60 4.24
C HIS A 299 -14.51 -1.55 3.56
N LEU A 300 -14.43 -1.49 2.23
CA LEU A 300 -15.37 -0.76 1.39
C LEU A 300 -16.25 -1.77 0.66
N HIS A 301 -17.56 -1.70 0.86
CA HIS A 301 -18.51 -2.38 0.01
C HIS A 301 -18.93 -1.44 -1.12
N ILE A 302 -18.66 -1.83 -2.37
CA ILE A 302 -19.07 -1.11 -3.57
C ILE A 302 -20.19 -1.87 -4.29
N GLY A 303 -21.35 -1.22 -4.43
CA GLY A 303 -22.48 -1.72 -5.22
C GLY A 303 -22.61 -0.90 -6.50
N VAL A 304 -22.94 -1.56 -7.61
CA VAL A 304 -23.20 -0.89 -8.89
C VAL A 304 -24.57 -1.29 -9.41
N ARG A 305 -25.38 -0.32 -9.79
CA ARG A 305 -26.71 -0.52 -10.35
C ARG A 305 -26.86 0.30 -11.62
N GLN A 306 -27.20 -0.34 -12.73
CA GLN A 306 -27.60 0.36 -13.94
C GLN A 306 -29.11 0.62 -13.90
N ILE A 307 -29.50 1.82 -14.30
CA ILE A 307 -30.89 2.24 -14.45
C ILE A 307 -31.06 2.64 -15.91
N ALA A 308 -31.92 1.94 -16.63
CA ALA A 308 -32.26 2.28 -18.02
C ALA A 308 -33.14 3.53 -18.07
N GLU A 309 -33.25 4.14 -19.26
CA GLU A 309 -34.09 5.33 -19.48
C GLU A 309 -35.55 5.14 -19.03
N ASP A 310 -36.09 3.91 -19.16
CA ASP A 310 -37.45 3.55 -18.72
C ASP A 310 -37.61 3.42 -17.19
N GLY A 311 -36.53 3.62 -16.43
CA GLY A 311 -36.50 3.52 -14.97
C GLY A 311 -36.26 2.10 -14.44
N THR A 312 -36.11 1.09 -15.29
CA THR A 312 -35.79 -0.27 -14.86
C THR A 312 -34.35 -0.35 -14.35
N GLY A 313 -34.16 -0.94 -13.17
CA GLY A 313 -32.85 -1.01 -12.51
C GLY A 313 -32.34 -2.42 -12.31
N ARG A 314 -31.06 -2.68 -12.62
CA ARG A 314 -30.39 -3.97 -12.41
C ARG A 314 -29.07 -3.81 -11.65
N ASP A 315 -28.84 -4.68 -10.68
CA ASP A 315 -27.54 -4.76 -10.00
C ASP A 315 -26.51 -5.36 -10.98
N MET A 316 -25.31 -4.80 -11.02
CA MET A 316 -24.21 -5.22 -11.89
C MET A 316 -23.02 -5.69 -11.05
N ASP A 317 -22.24 -6.62 -11.61
CA ASP A 317 -20.93 -6.98 -11.06
C ASP A 317 -20.03 -5.72 -11.08
N PRO A 318 -19.58 -5.20 -9.92
CA PRO A 318 -18.70 -4.06 -9.88
C PRO A 318 -17.38 -4.29 -10.61
N ALA A 319 -16.92 -5.54 -10.78
CA ALA A 319 -15.74 -5.83 -11.58
C ALA A 319 -15.95 -5.51 -13.07
N THR A 320 -17.16 -5.66 -13.62
CA THR A 320 -17.47 -5.23 -14.99
C THR A 320 -17.37 -3.71 -15.11
N TYR A 321 -17.97 -3.01 -14.15
CA TYR A 321 -17.93 -1.56 -14.09
C TYR A 321 -16.50 -1.05 -13.96
N LEU A 322 -15.71 -1.57 -13.01
CA LEU A 322 -14.31 -1.15 -12.84
C LEU A 322 -13.43 -1.48 -14.04
N ALA A 323 -13.71 -2.56 -14.79
CA ALA A 323 -13.00 -2.85 -16.03
C ALA A 323 -13.28 -1.79 -17.11
N GLU A 324 -14.53 -1.34 -17.23
CA GLU A 324 -14.93 -0.23 -18.11
C GLU A 324 -14.26 1.09 -17.69
N ILE A 325 -14.31 1.43 -16.39
CA ILE A 325 -13.64 2.61 -15.81
C ILE A 325 -12.13 2.54 -16.07
N ALA A 326 -11.51 1.36 -15.92
CA ALA A 326 -10.10 1.17 -16.19
C ALA A 326 -9.75 1.43 -17.65
N GLN A 327 -10.56 0.92 -18.58
CA GLN A 327 -10.35 1.13 -20.00
C GLN A 327 -10.52 2.62 -20.37
N LYS A 328 -11.58 3.26 -19.89
CA LYS A 328 -11.88 4.67 -20.19
C LYS A 328 -10.89 5.64 -19.56
N GLY A 329 -10.40 5.33 -18.35
CA GLY A 329 -9.41 6.12 -17.62
C GLY A 329 -7.95 5.74 -17.88
N ASN A 330 -7.69 4.74 -18.75
CA ASN A 330 -6.35 4.15 -18.92
C ASN A 330 -5.68 3.75 -17.58
N ILE A 331 -6.47 3.21 -16.65
CA ILE A 331 -6.04 2.81 -15.32
C ILE A 331 -5.49 1.38 -15.38
N ARG A 332 -4.28 1.17 -14.86
CA ARG A 332 -3.61 -0.15 -14.87
C ARG A 332 -3.90 -1.02 -13.64
N LEU A 333 -4.56 -0.44 -12.65
CA LEU A 333 -4.91 -1.10 -11.40
C LEU A 333 -5.84 -2.30 -11.65
N THR A 334 -5.54 -3.44 -11.02
CA THR A 334 -6.37 -4.65 -11.12
C THR A 334 -7.21 -4.83 -9.86
N ALA A 335 -8.29 -5.61 -9.96
CA ALA A 335 -9.05 -6.09 -8.81
C ALA A 335 -8.74 -7.57 -8.62
N MET A 336 -8.04 -7.92 -7.52
CA MET A 336 -7.52 -9.26 -7.27
C MET A 336 -8.32 -9.95 -6.17
N HIS A 337 -8.75 -11.19 -6.43
CA HIS A 337 -9.38 -12.08 -5.47
C HIS A 337 -8.74 -13.46 -5.61
N ASP A 338 -8.18 -14.01 -4.54
CA ASP A 338 -7.53 -15.32 -4.53
C ASP A 338 -6.59 -15.53 -5.72
N GLY A 339 -5.70 -14.54 -5.95
CA GLY A 339 -4.71 -14.57 -7.04
C GLY A 339 -5.27 -14.31 -8.44
N GLN A 340 -6.59 -14.24 -8.60
CA GLN A 340 -7.23 -14.01 -9.90
C GLN A 340 -7.57 -12.54 -10.12
N ASN A 341 -7.31 -12.04 -11.34
CA ASN A 341 -7.72 -10.71 -11.76
C ASN A 341 -9.17 -10.70 -12.23
N LEU A 342 -10.08 -10.17 -11.40
CA LEU A 342 -11.51 -10.10 -11.67
C LEU A 342 -11.88 -9.19 -12.85
N LEU A 343 -11.00 -8.27 -13.24
CA LEU A 343 -11.23 -7.37 -14.39
C LEU A 343 -10.87 -8.04 -15.72
N ALA A 344 -10.02 -9.07 -15.71
CA ALA A 344 -9.48 -9.68 -16.92
C ALA A 344 -10.58 -10.27 -17.81
N LYS A 345 -11.62 -10.88 -17.20
CA LYS A 345 -12.77 -11.45 -17.93
C LYS A 345 -13.61 -10.43 -18.71
N TYR A 346 -13.42 -9.13 -18.46
CA TYR A 346 -14.15 -8.04 -19.11
C TYR A 346 -13.26 -7.17 -20.01
N LYS A 347 -11.95 -7.45 -20.10
CA LYS A 347 -11.08 -6.76 -21.05
C LYS A 347 -11.41 -7.22 -22.46
N SER A 348 -11.74 -6.26 -23.34
CA SER A 348 -11.85 -6.55 -24.77
C SER A 348 -10.49 -7.03 -25.30
N PRO A 349 -10.42 -8.04 -26.18
CA PRO A 349 -9.17 -8.48 -26.78
C PRO A 349 -8.69 -7.39 -27.74
N ASN A 350 -7.92 -6.44 -27.22
CA ASN A 350 -7.23 -5.43 -28.02
C ASN A 350 -5.86 -6.03 -28.41
N PRO A 351 -5.61 -6.35 -29.69
CA PRO A 351 -4.44 -7.12 -30.12
C PRO A 351 -3.10 -6.42 -29.85
N ASP A 352 -3.09 -5.11 -29.59
CA ASP A 352 -1.89 -4.31 -29.30
C ASP A 352 -1.65 -4.05 -27.80
N SER A 353 -2.50 -4.57 -26.91
CA SER A 353 -2.26 -4.46 -25.47
C SER A 353 -1.24 -5.54 -25.04
N PRO A 354 -0.15 -5.18 -24.34
CA PRO A 354 0.76 -6.20 -23.81
C PRO A 354 -0.05 -7.15 -22.93
N VAL A 355 0.03 -8.45 -23.24
CA VAL A 355 -0.55 -9.51 -22.42
C VAL A 355 0.24 -9.51 -21.12
N ILE A 356 -0.30 -8.84 -20.10
CA ILE A 356 0.24 -8.92 -18.76
C ILE A 356 -0.22 -10.27 -18.22
N ASP A 357 0.74 -11.17 -18.00
CA ASP A 357 0.48 -12.39 -17.24
C ASP A 357 0.04 -11.99 -15.83
N THR A 358 -1.23 -12.23 -15.52
CA THR A 358 -1.82 -11.97 -14.21
C THR A 358 -2.05 -13.25 -13.43
N SER A 359 -1.58 -14.40 -13.93
CA SER A 359 -1.54 -15.62 -13.14
C SER A 359 -0.38 -15.50 -12.15
N LEU A 360 -0.67 -15.76 -10.90
CA LEU A 360 0.31 -15.87 -9.83
C LEU A 360 0.30 -17.31 -9.37
N SER A 361 1.44 -17.85 -8.96
CA SER A 361 1.43 -19.05 -8.13
C SER A 361 0.94 -18.72 -6.70
N PRO A 362 0.48 -19.71 -5.91
CA PRO A 362 0.10 -19.50 -4.52
C PRO A 362 1.18 -18.84 -3.65
N GLU A 363 2.45 -19.15 -3.94
CA GLU A 363 3.59 -18.54 -3.26
C GLU A 363 3.77 -17.06 -3.63
N GLU A 364 3.71 -16.72 -4.92
CA GLU A 364 3.83 -15.34 -5.39
C GLU A 364 2.66 -14.48 -4.94
N TRP A 365 1.45 -15.04 -4.94
CA TRP A 365 0.26 -14.36 -4.41
C TRP A 365 0.42 -14.05 -2.93
N MET A 366 0.86 -15.03 -2.14
CA MET A 366 1.11 -14.84 -0.72
C MET A 366 2.19 -13.78 -0.47
N LYS A 367 3.29 -13.84 -1.21
CA LYS A 367 4.36 -12.84 -1.12
C LYS A 367 3.81 -11.45 -1.42
N LYS A 368 3.04 -11.30 -2.49
CA LYS A 368 2.40 -10.03 -2.88
C LYS A 368 1.45 -9.52 -1.80
N LEU A 369 0.59 -10.38 -1.25
CA LEU A 369 -0.33 -10.02 -0.17
C LEU A 369 0.40 -9.47 1.07
N LEU A 370 1.50 -10.10 1.45
CA LEU A 370 2.22 -9.79 2.68
C LEU A 370 3.25 -8.66 2.51
N SER A 371 3.76 -8.46 1.29
CA SER A 371 4.71 -7.39 0.96
C SER A 371 4.04 -6.09 0.54
N SER A 372 2.84 -6.14 -0.02
CA SER A 372 2.18 -4.96 -0.58
C SER A 372 1.40 -4.22 0.52
N GLU A 373 1.72 -2.94 0.70
CA GLU A 373 0.94 -2.03 1.55
C GLU A 373 -0.50 -1.88 1.00
N ASP A 374 -0.68 -2.06 -0.31
CA ASP A 374 -1.97 -1.94 -1.00
C ASP A 374 -2.98 -3.04 -0.64
N SER A 375 -2.55 -4.15 -0.03
CA SER A 375 -3.46 -5.23 0.37
C SER A 375 -4.20 -4.92 1.67
N GLY A 376 -3.68 -4.00 2.49
CA GLY A 376 -4.15 -3.80 3.87
C GLY A 376 -3.98 -5.03 4.79
N ILE A 377 -3.25 -6.07 4.35
CA ILE A 377 -2.91 -7.27 5.16
C ILE A 377 -1.47 -7.18 5.69
N GLY A 378 -0.66 -6.26 5.14
CA GLY A 378 0.76 -6.08 5.44
C GLY A 378 1.12 -6.29 6.92
N MET A 379 2.17 -7.07 7.13
CA MET A 379 2.77 -7.27 8.45
C MET A 379 3.84 -6.19 8.63
N GLY A 380 3.60 -5.22 9.51
CA GLY A 380 4.64 -4.24 9.84
C GLY A 380 5.92 -4.98 10.26
N GLY A 381 7.02 -4.72 9.56
CA GLY A 381 8.31 -5.36 9.81
C GLY A 381 8.75 -6.45 8.82
N TYR A 382 7.92 -6.85 7.84
CA TYR A 382 8.39 -7.71 6.75
C TYR A 382 9.46 -6.97 5.92
N GLY A 383 10.69 -7.49 5.93
CA GLY A 383 11.85 -6.85 5.28
C GLY A 383 12.58 -5.78 6.12
N GLN A 384 12.12 -5.49 7.35
CA GLN A 384 12.83 -4.61 8.30
C GLN A 384 13.43 -5.38 9.49
N ASP A 385 12.80 -6.49 9.90
CA ASP A 385 13.31 -7.41 10.93
C ASP A 385 13.72 -8.75 10.32
N PRO A 386 15.01 -9.14 10.36
CA PRO A 386 15.51 -10.41 9.84
C PRO A 386 14.80 -11.65 10.40
N VAL A 387 14.33 -11.60 11.66
CA VAL A 387 13.61 -12.71 12.29
C VAL A 387 12.20 -12.83 11.71
N MET A 388 11.54 -11.70 11.47
CA MET A 388 10.21 -11.68 10.87
C MET A 388 10.27 -12.10 9.40
N GLU A 389 11.30 -11.68 8.65
CA GLU A 389 11.53 -12.12 7.28
C GLU A 389 11.70 -13.64 7.18
N MET A 390 12.51 -14.23 8.08
CA MET A 390 12.68 -15.68 8.18
C MET A 390 11.38 -16.38 8.58
N ALA A 391 10.62 -15.81 9.52
CA ALA A 391 9.32 -16.33 9.94
C ALA A 391 8.32 -16.38 8.78
N MET A 392 8.29 -15.32 7.96
CA MET A 392 7.40 -15.22 6.81
C MET A 392 7.82 -16.14 5.67
N THR A 393 9.12 -16.29 5.42
CA THR A 393 9.63 -17.28 4.45
C THR A 393 9.33 -18.71 4.88
N LEU A 394 9.42 -18.99 6.18
CA LEU A 394 9.02 -20.27 6.74
C LEU A 394 7.50 -20.48 6.62
N PHE A 395 6.72 -19.44 6.92
CA PHE A 395 5.26 -19.44 6.82
C PHE A 395 4.81 -19.78 5.39
N THR A 396 5.35 -19.07 4.37
CA THR A 396 5.02 -19.31 2.95
C THR A 396 5.39 -20.74 2.54
N SER A 397 6.60 -21.19 2.90
CA SER A 397 7.11 -22.52 2.55
C SER A 397 6.31 -23.66 3.20
N LEU A 398 5.94 -23.52 4.47
CA LEU A 398 5.10 -24.50 5.17
C LEU A 398 3.70 -24.57 4.58
N MET A 399 3.13 -23.43 4.19
CA MET A 399 1.81 -23.46 3.57
C MET A 399 1.84 -24.12 2.19
N ALA A 400 2.85 -23.81 1.37
CA ALA A 400 3.03 -24.45 0.07
C ALA A 400 3.12 -25.98 0.22
N LEU A 401 3.88 -26.47 1.20
CA LEU A 401 3.96 -27.90 1.49
C LEU A 401 2.62 -28.49 1.99
N ALA A 402 1.92 -27.80 2.91
CA ALA A 402 0.62 -28.24 3.42
C ALA A 402 -0.41 -28.40 2.31
N VAL A 403 -0.43 -27.42 1.40
CA VAL A 403 -1.35 -27.36 0.28
C VAL A 403 -1.05 -28.44 -0.77
N GLN A 404 0.23 -28.65 -1.11
CA GLN A 404 0.65 -29.73 -2.03
C GLN A 404 0.21 -31.12 -1.54
N ILE A 405 0.17 -31.34 -0.23
CA ILE A 405 -0.22 -32.61 0.37
C ILE A 405 -1.74 -32.83 0.32
N ASP A 406 -2.53 -31.76 0.40
CA ASP A 406 -3.99 -31.85 0.37
C ASP A 406 -4.57 -32.07 -1.05
N ASN A 407 -3.73 -32.19 -2.10
CA ASN A 407 -4.14 -32.33 -3.50
C ASN A 407 -5.17 -31.27 -3.95
N LYS A 408 -5.09 -30.07 -3.38
CA LYS A 408 -5.98 -28.94 -3.67
C LYS A 408 -5.76 -28.41 -5.08
N THR A 409 -6.83 -28.02 -5.74
CA THR A 409 -6.79 -27.24 -7.00
C THR A 409 -6.13 -25.89 -6.74
N GLU A 410 -5.49 -25.29 -7.75
CA GLU A 410 -4.79 -24.01 -7.63
C GLU A 410 -5.66 -22.90 -7.00
N GLU A 411 -6.96 -22.86 -7.32
CA GLU A 411 -7.93 -21.94 -6.71
C GLU A 411 -8.10 -22.18 -5.20
N GLU A 412 -8.22 -23.44 -4.77
CA GLU A 412 -8.28 -23.79 -3.35
C GLU A 412 -6.96 -23.49 -2.62
N GLN A 413 -5.83 -23.60 -3.33
CA GLN A 413 -4.51 -23.21 -2.80
C GLN A 413 -4.45 -21.71 -2.54
N MET A 414 -4.94 -20.91 -3.48
CA MET A 414 -5.00 -19.46 -3.38
C MET A 414 -5.93 -18.98 -2.27
N ALA A 415 -7.13 -19.55 -2.18
CA ALA A 415 -8.07 -19.22 -1.12
C ALA A 415 -7.52 -19.56 0.27
N ALA A 416 -6.81 -20.69 0.39
CA ALA A 416 -6.11 -21.06 1.62
C ALA A 416 -4.99 -20.06 1.94
N ALA A 417 -4.23 -19.60 0.93
CA ALA A 417 -3.20 -18.58 1.06
C ALA A 417 -3.74 -17.24 1.55
N THR A 418 -4.82 -16.77 0.94
CA THR A 418 -5.51 -15.54 1.32
C THR A 418 -5.96 -15.63 2.78
N THR A 419 -6.66 -16.71 3.15
CA THR A 419 -7.15 -16.92 4.53
C THR A 419 -6.00 -16.96 5.52
N ALA A 420 -4.94 -17.70 5.22
CA ALA A 420 -3.79 -17.80 6.11
C ALA A 420 -3.08 -16.46 6.31
N ALA A 421 -2.95 -15.65 5.26
CA ALA A 421 -2.37 -14.31 5.33
C ALA A 421 -3.25 -13.36 6.17
N MET A 422 -4.57 -13.39 5.97
CA MET A 422 -5.53 -12.55 6.72
C MET A 422 -5.56 -12.90 8.21
N ASP A 423 -5.64 -14.19 8.53
CA ASP A 423 -5.67 -14.69 9.91
C ASP A 423 -4.27 -14.73 10.54
N ARG A 424 -3.22 -14.52 9.74
CA ARG A 424 -1.81 -14.70 10.08
C ARG A 424 -1.55 -16.07 10.71
N ARG A 425 -2.26 -17.09 10.21
CA ARG A 425 -2.40 -18.42 10.81
C ARG A 425 -2.35 -19.51 9.74
N ILE A 426 -1.53 -20.55 9.92
CA ILE A 426 -1.53 -21.75 9.07
C ILE A 426 -1.91 -22.97 9.89
N ASN A 427 -2.78 -23.81 9.31
CA ASN A 427 -3.04 -25.15 9.81
C ASN A 427 -1.99 -26.13 9.26
N LEU A 428 -1.15 -26.68 10.14
CA LEU A 428 -0.09 -27.64 9.83
C LEU A 428 -0.48 -29.08 10.18
N THR A 429 -1.73 -29.34 10.58
CA THR A 429 -2.17 -30.65 11.07
C THR A 429 -1.91 -31.76 10.04
N ALA A 430 -2.12 -31.50 8.76
CA ALA A 430 -1.83 -32.47 7.69
C ALA A 430 -0.33 -32.79 7.54
N LEU A 431 0.57 -31.92 8.03
CA LEU A 431 2.02 -32.09 7.97
C LEU A 431 2.58 -32.87 9.16
N VAL A 432 1.87 -32.93 10.29
CA VAL A 432 2.38 -33.52 11.52
C VAL A 432 1.67 -34.85 11.80
N LYS A 433 2.45 -35.93 11.99
CA LYS A 433 1.90 -37.25 12.32
C LYS A 433 1.62 -37.33 13.82
N GLY A 434 0.50 -37.95 14.21
CA GLY A 434 0.18 -38.24 15.62
C GLY A 434 -0.31 -37.04 16.45
N MET A 435 -0.69 -35.93 15.81
CA MET A 435 -1.26 -34.76 16.47
C MET A 435 -2.69 -34.54 15.99
N ARG A 436 -3.57 -34.10 16.89
CA ARG A 436 -4.98 -33.80 16.59
C ARG A 436 -5.13 -32.45 15.90
N GLU A 437 -4.37 -31.45 16.34
CA GLU A 437 -4.34 -30.12 15.75
C GLU A 437 -2.92 -29.55 15.85
N CYS A 438 -2.44 -28.92 14.79
CA CYS A 438 -1.20 -28.16 14.81
C CYS A 438 -1.38 -26.88 14.00
N THR A 439 -1.08 -25.75 14.62
CA THR A 439 -1.26 -24.42 14.03
C THR A 439 0.00 -23.59 14.24
N LEU A 440 0.47 -22.92 13.19
CA LEU A 440 1.46 -21.85 13.27
C LEU A 440 0.74 -20.50 13.25
N LEU A 441 1.08 -19.63 14.19
CA LEU A 441 0.58 -18.26 14.30
C LEU A 441 1.74 -17.28 14.20
N VAL A 442 1.65 -16.31 13.31
CA VAL A 442 2.61 -15.21 13.21
C VAL A 442 1.88 -13.94 13.60
N LYS A 443 2.43 -13.22 14.58
CA LYS A 443 1.86 -11.95 15.05
C LYS A 443 2.92 -10.88 14.98
N GLU A 444 2.47 -9.68 14.66
CA GLU A 444 3.34 -8.52 14.62
C GLU A 444 3.87 -8.19 16.01
N GLY A 445 5.18 -7.99 16.12
CA GLY A 445 5.86 -7.74 17.40
C GLY A 445 5.97 -8.95 18.33
N GLU A 446 5.50 -10.15 17.93
CA GLU A 446 5.64 -11.38 18.71
C GLU A 446 6.45 -12.44 17.95
N ALA A 447 7.22 -13.25 18.67
CA ALA A 447 7.85 -14.42 18.08
C ALA A 447 6.76 -15.39 17.57
N PRO A 448 6.92 -15.97 16.36
CA PRO A 448 5.99 -16.95 15.83
C PRO A 448 5.73 -18.07 16.84
N ALA A 449 4.48 -18.51 16.95
CA ALA A 449 4.09 -19.50 17.94
C ALA A 449 3.43 -20.70 17.29
N LEU A 450 3.83 -21.89 17.74
CA LEU A 450 3.23 -23.15 17.36
C LEU A 450 2.27 -23.60 18.46
N SER A 451 1.01 -23.82 18.11
CA SER A 451 0.00 -24.42 18.97
C SER A 451 -0.20 -25.88 18.55
N VAL A 452 0.02 -26.81 19.47
CA VAL A 452 -0.06 -28.25 19.22
C VAL A 452 -1.01 -28.90 20.21
N ASP A 453 -1.93 -29.69 19.68
CA ASP A 453 -2.88 -30.52 20.41
C ASP A 453 -2.63 -31.99 20.06
N THR A 454 -2.24 -32.79 21.05
CA THR A 454 -2.00 -34.24 20.87
C THR A 454 -3.24 -35.09 21.15
N GLY A 455 -4.38 -34.46 21.47
CA GLY A 455 -5.62 -35.10 21.93
C GLY A 455 -5.69 -35.31 23.44
N THR A 456 -4.55 -35.40 24.13
CA THR A 456 -4.45 -35.50 25.59
C THR A 456 -3.97 -34.20 26.24
N ASN A 457 -3.09 -33.47 25.56
CA ASN A 457 -2.54 -32.20 26.03
C ASN A 457 -2.51 -31.17 24.90
N ARG A 458 -2.61 -29.90 25.28
CA ARG A 458 -2.45 -28.76 24.38
C ARG A 458 -1.33 -27.85 24.88
N VAL A 459 -0.35 -27.60 24.02
CA VAL A 459 0.82 -26.76 24.32
C VAL A 459 0.98 -25.68 23.28
N THR A 460 1.49 -24.52 23.71
CA THR A 460 1.90 -23.44 22.80
C THR A 460 3.37 -23.13 23.03
N ALA A 461 4.15 -23.15 21.95
CA ALA A 461 5.60 -22.95 21.97
C ALA A 461 5.99 -21.79 21.07
N ARG A 462 6.81 -20.87 21.56
CA ARG A 462 7.42 -19.82 20.71
C ARG A 462 8.55 -20.46 19.90
N LEU A 463 8.56 -20.20 18.60
CA LEU A 463 9.62 -20.64 17.71
C LEU A 463 10.85 -19.76 17.91
N THR A 464 11.99 -20.41 18.15
CA THR A 464 13.29 -19.74 18.18
C THR A 464 13.83 -19.57 16.76
N ALA A 465 14.84 -18.71 16.60
CA ALA A 465 15.55 -18.58 15.33
C ALA A 465 16.17 -19.92 14.86
N ALA A 466 16.60 -20.77 15.80
CA ALA A 466 17.14 -22.09 15.49
C ALA A 466 16.05 -23.06 15.00
N ASP A 467 14.85 -23.03 15.59
CA ASP A 467 13.72 -23.84 15.14
C ASP A 467 13.33 -23.46 13.71
N MET A 468 13.22 -22.15 13.44
CA MET A 468 12.88 -21.63 12.13
C MET A 468 13.93 -21.98 11.06
N ASN A 469 15.21 -21.81 11.38
CA ASN A 469 16.30 -22.20 10.47
C ASN A 469 16.29 -23.70 10.15
N ARG A 470 16.06 -24.57 11.15
CA ARG A 470 15.97 -26.01 10.93
C ARG A 470 14.83 -26.39 10.00
N MET A 471 13.65 -25.81 10.21
CA MET A 471 12.50 -26.03 9.33
C MET A 471 12.77 -25.49 7.92
N SER A 472 13.35 -24.29 7.82
CA SER A 472 13.67 -23.67 6.53
C SER A 472 14.66 -24.51 5.72
N LEU A 473 15.69 -25.07 6.35
CA LEU A 473 16.66 -25.94 5.68
C LEU A 473 15.98 -27.16 5.05
N VAL A 474 15.10 -27.83 5.81
CA VAL A 474 14.33 -28.99 5.31
C VAL A 474 13.44 -28.59 4.13
N LEU A 475 12.76 -27.45 4.21
CA LEU A 475 11.84 -26.98 3.17
C LEU A 475 12.58 -26.60 1.89
N SER A 476 13.76 -25.98 2.02
CA SER A 476 14.62 -25.56 0.91
C SER A 476 15.41 -26.71 0.26
N ASP A 477 15.49 -27.88 0.90
CA ASP A 477 16.25 -29.02 0.38
C ASP A 477 15.55 -29.62 -0.85
N GLY A 478 16.18 -29.44 -2.02
CA GLY A 478 15.67 -29.96 -3.30
C GLY A 478 15.83 -31.47 -3.46
N THR A 479 16.60 -32.14 -2.58
CA THR A 479 16.83 -33.58 -2.64
C THR A 479 15.74 -34.39 -1.92
N LEU A 480 14.98 -33.76 -1.03
CA LEU A 480 13.90 -34.40 -0.28
C LEU A 480 12.57 -34.34 -1.03
N SER A 481 11.87 -35.46 -1.08
CA SER A 481 10.47 -35.53 -1.50
C SER A 481 9.54 -34.84 -0.50
N GLY A 482 8.32 -34.48 -0.92
CA GLY A 482 7.32 -33.90 -0.01
C GLY A 482 6.98 -34.79 1.18
N GLY A 483 7.04 -36.12 1.00
CA GLY A 483 6.86 -37.08 2.09
C GLY A 483 8.00 -37.05 3.11
N GLU A 484 9.25 -36.97 2.65
CA GLU A 484 10.42 -36.87 3.54
C GLU A 484 10.46 -35.53 4.27
N LYS A 485 10.16 -34.43 3.57
CA LYS A 485 9.99 -33.11 4.20
C LYS A 485 8.95 -33.15 5.31
N LYS A 486 7.82 -33.80 5.06
CA LYS A 486 6.76 -33.98 6.08
C LYS A 486 7.28 -34.71 7.32
N GLU A 487 8.04 -35.80 7.15
CA GLU A 487 8.59 -36.53 8.30
C GLU A 487 9.59 -35.71 9.10
N CYS A 488 10.49 -35.00 8.42
CA CYS A 488 11.45 -34.10 9.05
C CYS A 488 10.74 -32.96 9.81
N ILE A 489 9.78 -32.28 9.18
CA ILE A 489 8.99 -31.20 9.82
C ILE A 489 8.20 -31.74 11.00
N SER A 490 7.56 -32.91 10.87
CA SER A 490 6.84 -33.57 11.96
C SER A 490 7.75 -33.87 13.16
N GLY A 491 8.99 -34.32 12.91
CA GLY A 491 9.99 -34.55 13.95
C GLY A 491 10.41 -33.26 14.67
N ILE A 492 10.65 -32.18 13.91
CA ILE A 492 11.00 -30.87 14.49
C ILE A 492 9.85 -30.34 15.37
N VAL A 493 8.63 -30.35 14.84
CA VAL A 493 7.42 -29.92 15.57
C VAL A 493 7.19 -30.76 16.83
N GLY A 494 7.36 -32.09 16.74
CA GLY A 494 7.26 -32.98 17.89
C GLY A 494 8.24 -32.64 19.00
N ASN A 495 9.50 -32.36 18.66
CA ASN A 495 10.52 -31.95 19.62
C ASN A 495 10.19 -30.61 20.29
N ILE A 496 9.71 -29.63 19.52
CA ILE A 496 9.27 -28.33 20.05
C ILE A 496 8.12 -28.50 21.05
N ALA A 497 7.11 -29.31 20.68
CA ALA A 497 5.96 -29.58 21.53
C ALA A 497 6.36 -30.31 22.82
N LEU A 498 7.24 -31.31 22.73
CA LEU A 498 7.76 -32.05 23.89
C LEU A 498 8.51 -31.12 24.86
N ASN A 499 9.40 -30.28 24.34
CA ASN A 499 10.16 -29.33 25.15
C ASN A 499 9.24 -28.31 25.83
N ALA A 500 8.22 -27.84 25.13
CA ALA A 500 7.22 -26.93 25.69
C ALA A 500 6.41 -27.60 26.82
N GLN A 501 6.00 -28.87 26.63
CA GLN A 501 5.31 -29.65 27.66
C GLN A 501 6.18 -29.84 28.90
N LEU A 502 7.46 -30.20 28.74
CA LEU A 502 8.40 -30.38 29.85
C LEU A 502 8.57 -29.07 30.64
N SER A 503 8.72 -27.94 29.93
CA SER A 503 8.82 -26.61 30.55
C SER A 503 7.54 -26.23 31.31
N GLN A 504 6.37 -26.60 30.81
CA GLN A 504 5.08 -26.35 31.45
C GLN A 504 4.91 -27.21 32.71
N ASN A 505 5.24 -28.51 32.64
CA ASN A 505 5.18 -29.43 33.77
C ASN A 505 6.13 -28.99 34.89
N TYR A 506 7.35 -28.57 34.55
CA TYR A 506 8.32 -28.07 35.54
C TYR A 506 7.81 -26.82 36.28
N ARG A 507 7.22 -25.86 35.55
CA ARG A 507 6.63 -24.65 36.16
C ARG A 507 5.46 -24.98 37.08
N GLN A 508 4.60 -25.93 36.69
CA GLN A 508 3.50 -26.38 37.53
C GLN A 508 4.00 -27.12 38.79
N GLY A 509 5.04 -27.95 38.68
CA GLY A 509 5.68 -28.60 39.83
C GLY A 509 6.34 -27.63 40.81
N MET A 510 6.96 -26.55 40.33
CA MET A 510 7.51 -25.50 41.21
C MET A 510 6.43 -24.70 41.94
N SER A 511 5.28 -24.45 41.31
CA SER A 511 4.17 -23.74 41.97
C SER A 511 3.53 -24.53 43.13
N GLN A 512 3.77 -25.85 43.20
CA GLN A 512 3.33 -26.70 44.32
C GLN A 512 4.37 -26.80 45.45
N HIS A 513 5.59 -26.29 45.26
CA HIS A 513 6.66 -26.28 46.24
C HIS A 513 7.07 -24.85 46.61
N THR A 514 6.20 -24.13 47.32
CA THR A 514 6.62 -22.98 48.14
C THR A 514 6.61 -23.42 49.62
N PRO A 515 7.77 -23.68 50.26
CA PRO A 515 7.82 -23.88 51.70
C PRO A 515 7.74 -22.52 52.41
N SER A 516 6.73 -22.37 53.25
CA SER A 516 6.69 -21.37 54.31
C SER A 516 7.77 -21.68 55.35
N GLU A 517 8.97 -21.12 55.19
CA GLU A 517 9.98 -21.14 56.25
C GLU A 517 10.09 -19.75 56.90
N ASN A 518 9.32 -19.58 57.98
CA ASN A 518 9.60 -18.61 59.02
C ASN A 518 10.88 -19.03 59.74
N ILE A 519 12.01 -18.41 59.41
CA ILE A 519 13.21 -18.46 60.25
C ILE A 519 13.25 -17.18 61.09
N SER A 520 12.81 -17.32 62.33
CA SER A 520 13.01 -16.33 63.39
C SER A 520 14.36 -16.59 64.04
N ILE A 521 15.25 -15.59 64.09
CA ILE A 521 16.45 -15.63 64.93
C ILE A 521 16.52 -14.34 65.75
N ARG A 522 16.72 -14.54 67.06
CA ARG A 522 16.88 -13.54 68.13
C ARG A 522 18.23 -12.83 68.06
#